data_AF-A0A5M9WLP5-F1
#
_entry.id   AF-A0A5M9WLP5-F1
#
_cell.length_a   1.000
_cell.length_b   1.000
_cell.length_c   1.000
_cell.angle_alpha   90.00
_cell.angle_beta   90.00
_cell.angle_gamma   90.00
#
_symmetry.space_group_name_H-M   'P 1'
#
loop_
_entity.id
_entity.type
_entity.pdbx_description
1 polymer ?
#
loop_
_entity_poly.entity_id
_entity_poly.type
_entity_poly.pdbx_seq_one_letter_code
_entity_poly.pdbx_strand_id
1 'polypeptide(L)' 'MERDELIRIIQENVLTASEAVEMLGGSKQNLSSLVRRKKLLPIKESGSVRLFLKSDVEARNREAEQLREKYRPYE' A
#
# COMPACT_ATOMS: atom_id res chain seq x y z
N MET A 1 19.84 14.87 11.14
CA MET A 1 19.30 13.51 11.05
C MET A 1 20.46 12.61 10.69
N GLU A 2 20.79 11.68 11.58
CA GLU A 2 21.88 10.73 11.33
C GLU A 2 21.44 9.70 10.29
N ARG A 3 22.40 9.13 9.55
CA ARG A 3 22.09 8.18 8.46
C ARG A 3 21.18 7.02 8.91
N ASP A 4 21.42 6.48 10.10
CA ASP A 4 20.68 5.34 10.63
C ASP A 4 19.26 5.70 11.09
N GLU A 5 19.03 6.96 11.45
CA GLU A 5 17.70 7.48 11.74
C GLU A 5 16.89 7.59 10.45
N LEU A 6 17.50 8.13 9.39
CA LEU A 6 16.85 8.21 8.08
C LEU A 6 16.48 6.83 7.52
N ILE A 7 17.38 5.86 7.66
CA ILE A 7 17.12 4.48 7.22
C ILE A 7 15.93 3.89 7.98
N ARG A 8 15.88 4.05 9.31
CA ARG A 8 14.75 3.58 10.12
C ARG A 8 13.44 4.21 9.68
N ILE A 9 13.41 5.53 9.52
CA ILE A 9 12.20 6.24 9.06
C ILE A 9 11.73 5.70 7.71
N ILE A 10 12.63 5.49 6.75
CA ILE A 10 12.27 4.96 5.43
C ILE A 10 11.75 3.52 5.56
N GLN A 11 12.44 2.64 6.29
CA GLN A 11 12.05 1.23 6.44
C GLN A 11 10.71 1.07 7.16
N GLU A 12 10.40 1.94 8.13
CA GLU A 12 9.16 1.88 8.89
C GLU A 12 7.95 2.42 8.12
N ASN A 13 8.17 3.38 7.21
CA ASN A 13 7.10 4.16 6.58
C ASN A 13 6.95 3.93 5.07
N VAL A 14 7.90 3.26 4.41
CA VAL A 14 7.86 3.02 2.97
C VAL A 14 7.78 1.53 2.69
N LEU A 15 6.83 1.17 1.84
CA LEU A 15 6.61 -0.20 1.39
C LEU A 15 6.98 -0.35 -0.09
N THR A 16 7.62 -1.46 -0.42
CA THR A 16 7.71 -1.96 -1.78
C THR A 16 6.37 -2.48 -2.27
N ALA A 17 6.24 -2.68 -3.58
CA ALA A 17 5.04 -3.30 -4.16
C ALA A 17 4.72 -4.69 -3.60
N SER A 18 5.72 -5.48 -3.21
CA SER A 18 5.48 -6.81 -2.62
C SER A 18 4.92 -6.69 -1.20
N GLU A 19 5.52 -5.85 -0.35
CA GLU A 19 5.05 -5.63 1.02
C GLU A 19 3.64 -5.00 1.04
N ALA A 20 3.36 -4.09 0.11
CA ALA A 20 2.01 -3.53 -0.03
C ALA A 20 0.97 -4.59 -0.41
N VAL A 21 1.33 -5.57 -1.26
CA VAL A 21 0.43 -6.68 -1.63
C VAL A 21 0.16 -7.59 -0.43
N GLU A 22 1.19 -7.92 0.34
CA GLU A 22 1.07 -8.72 1.56
C GLU A 22 0.15 -8.04 2.57
N MET A 23 0.34 -6.73 2.78
CA MET A 23 -0.49 -5.94 3.69
C MET A 23 -1.95 -5.85 3.25
N LEU A 24 -2.22 -5.76 1.95
CA LEU A 24 -3.58 -5.70 1.41
C LEU A 24 -4.27 -7.07 1.32
N GLY A 25 -3.54 -8.17 1.55
CA GLY A 25 -4.04 -9.54 1.36
C GLY A 25 -4.46 -9.83 -0.09
N GLY A 26 -3.79 -9.19 -1.06
CA GLY A 26 -4.21 -9.18 -2.46
C GLY A 26 -3.20 -9.84 -3.42
N SER A 27 -3.29 -9.48 -4.70
CA SER A 27 -2.33 -9.86 -5.74
C SER A 27 -1.64 -8.65 -6.36
N LYS A 28 -0.51 -8.85 -7.05
CA LYS A 28 0.17 -7.76 -7.79
C LYS A 28 -0.71 -7.14 -8.87
N GLN A 29 -1.62 -7.92 -9.47
CA GLN A 29 -2.62 -7.45 -10.42
C GLN A 29 -3.64 -6.54 -9.73
N ASN A 30 -4.08 -6.89 -8.52
CA ASN A 30 -4.95 -6.04 -7.71
C ASN A 30 -4.26 -4.69 -7.41
N LEU A 31 -3.01 -4.71 -6.93
CA LEU A 31 -2.24 -3.49 -6.67
C LEU A 31 -2.12 -2.61 -7.92
N SER A 32 -1.80 -3.20 -9.08
CA SER A 32 -1.71 -2.47 -10.35
C SER A 32 -3.06 -1.85 -10.76
N SER A 33 -4.17 -2.53 -10.50
CA SER A 33 -5.51 -1.99 -10.72
C SER A 33 -5.82 -0.81 -9.79
N LEU A 34 -5.40 -0.86 -8.52
CA LEU A 34 -5.54 0.25 -7.57
C LEU A 34 -4.77 1.49 -8.03
N VAL A 35 -3.53 1.31 -8.49
CA VAL A 35 -2.70 2.38 -9.04
C VAL A 35 -3.34 2.98 -10.30
N ARG A 36 -3.79 2.14 -11.24
CA ARG A 36 -4.48 2.59 -12.46
C ARG A 36 -5.75 3.38 -12.15
N ARG A 37 -6.49 2.99 -11.11
CA ARG A 37 -7.73 3.67 -10.65
C ARG A 37 -7.45 4.87 -9.74
N LYS A 38 -6.18 5.22 -9.51
CA LYS A 38 -5.74 6.30 -8.59
C LYS A 38 -6.28 6.12 -7.16
N LYS A 39 -6.48 4.87 -6.73
CA LYS A 39 -6.93 4.52 -5.38
C LYS A 39 -5.78 4.27 -4.40
N LEU A 40 -4.58 4.12 -4.94
CA LEU A 40 -3.32 4.06 -4.20
C LEU A 40 -2.25 4.60 -5.15
N LEU A 41 -1.44 5.55 -4.70
CA LEU A 41 -0.44 6.19 -5.54
C LEU A 41 0.97 5.85 -5.04
N PRO A 42 1.90 5.45 -5.92
CA PRO A 42 3.29 5.28 -5.50
C PRO A 42 3.92 6.65 -5.23
N ILE A 43 4.74 6.73 -4.19
CA ILE A 43 5.58 7.92 -3.92
C ILE A 43 6.81 7.96 -4.83
N LYS A 44 7.20 6.81 -5.37
CA LYS A 44 8.27 6.69 -6.33
C LYS A 44 8.01 5.51 -7.24
N GLU A 45 8.16 5.73 -8.54
CA GLU A 45 8.07 4.71 -9.57
C GLU A 45 9.29 4.83 -10.49
N SER A 46 10.00 3.74 -10.68
CA SER A 46 11.17 3.66 -11.54
C SER A 46 11.26 2.28 -12.17
N GLY A 47 10.89 2.18 -13.45
CA GLY A 47 10.81 0.90 -14.15
C GLY A 47 9.79 -0.04 -13.49
N SER A 48 10.26 -1.20 -13.03
CA SER A 48 9.43 -2.20 -12.32
C SER A 48 9.29 -1.94 -10.81
N VAL A 49 10.03 -0.98 -10.26
CA VAL A 49 10.02 -0.68 -8.82
C VAL A 49 8.98 0.39 -8.53
N ARG A 50 8.11 0.09 -7.56
CA ARG A 50 7.17 1.04 -6.96
C ARG A 50 7.33 1.04 -5.46
N LEU A 51 7.39 2.24 -4.88
CA LEU A 51 7.38 2.48 -3.45
C LEU A 51 6.10 3.22 -3.06
N PHE A 52 5.54 2.88 -1.90
CA PHE A 52 4.30 3.40 -1.37
C PHE A 52 4.51 3.88 0.06
N LEU A 53 3.74 4.86 0.51
CA LEU A 53 3.67 5.15 1.94
C LEU A 53 2.84 4.07 2.63
N LYS A 54 3.35 3.57 3.75
CA LYS A 54 2.64 2.61 4.60
C LYS A 54 1.28 3.14 5.05
N SER A 55 1.22 4.41 5.44
CA SER A 55 -0.03 5.07 5.86
C SER A 55 -1.12 5.01 4.78
N ASP A 56 -0.75 5.18 3.52
CA ASP A 56 -1.69 5.17 2.40
C ASP A 56 -2.21 3.76 2.12
N VAL A 57 -1.34 2.76 2.22
CA VAL A 57 -1.71 1.34 2.08
C VAL A 57 -2.65 0.92 3.21
N GLU A 58 -2.34 1.29 4.45
CA GLU A 58 -3.20 1.02 5.60
C GLU A 58 -4.57 1.70 5.49
N ALA A 59 -4.60 2.98 5.10
CA ALA A 59 -5.85 3.71 4.87
C ALA A 59 -6.70 2.99 3.83
N ARG A 60 -6.07 2.54 2.74
CA ARG A 60 -6.75 1.81 1.68
C ARG A 60 -7.27 0.44 2.13
N ASN A 61 -6.55 -0.24 3.04
CA ASN A 61 -7.01 -1.50 3.61
C ASN A 61 -8.23 -1.30 4.52
N ARG A 62 -8.19 -0.28 5.40
CA ARG A 62 -9.33 0.08 6.25
C ARG A 62 -10.56 0.44 5.43
N GLU A 63 -10.40 1.22 4.35
CA GLU A 63 -11.50 1.49 3.42
C GLU A 63 -12.06 0.20 2.80
N ALA A 64 -11.20 -0.78 2.46
CA ALA A 64 -11.65 -2.05 1.92
C ALA A 64 -12.46 -2.85 2.96
N GLU A 65 -12.05 -2.86 4.23
CA GLU A 65 -12.77 -3.49 5.34
C GLU A 65 -14.14 -2.86 5.54
N GLN A 66 -14.21 -1.52 5.60
CA GLN A 66 -15.48 -0.79 5.73
C GLN A 66 -16.45 -1.08 4.56
N LEU A 67 -15.92 -1.18 3.34
CA LEU A 67 -16.74 -1.54 2.17
C LEU A 67 -17.21 -3.00 2.23
N ARG A 68 -16.40 -3.92 2.76
CA ARG A 68 -16.80 -5.32 3.00
C ARG A 68 -17.93 -5.38 4.01
N GLU A 69 -17.79 -4.72 5.16
CA GLU A 69 -18.85 -4.64 6.17
C GLU A 69 -20.14 -4.05 5.60
N LYS A 70 -20.04 -2.97 4.79
CA LYS A 70 -21.20 -2.30 4.22
C LYS A 70 -21.95 -3.13 3.18
N TYR A 71 -21.23 -3.82 2.27
CA TYR A 71 -21.83 -4.48 1.11
C TYR A 71 -21.89 -6.01 1.21
N ARG A 72 -21.15 -6.61 2.16
CA ARG A 72 -21.09 -8.05 2.40
C ARG A 72 -21.05 -8.37 3.92
N PRO A 73 -22.03 -7.92 4.71
CA PRO A 73 -22.03 -8.12 6.16
C PRO A 73 -22.21 -9.58 6.63
N TYR A 74 -22.51 -10.51 5.71
CA TYR A 74 -22.81 -11.91 6.01
C TYR A 74 -21.80 -12.90 5.39
N GLU A 75 -20.74 -12.40 4.74
CA GLU A 75 -19.53 -13.18 4.46
C GLU A 75 -18.61 -13.16 5.69
#